data_AF-A0A644UW35-F1
#
_entry.id   AF-A0A644UW35-F1
#
_cell.length_a   1.000
_cell.length_b   1.000
_cell.length_c   1.000
_cell.angle_alpha   90.00
_cell.angle_beta   90.00
_cell.angle_gamma   90.00
#
_symmetry.space_group_name_H-M   'P 1'
#
loop_
_entity.id
_entity.type
_entity.pdbx_description
1 polymer ?
#
loop_
_entity_poly.entity_id
_entity_poly.type
_entity_poly.pdbx_seq_one_letter_code
_entity_poly.pdbx_strand_id
1 'polypeptide(L)'
;MEIRQYIIMQKKLILIFMALVMCVMVVFTAGCTDPVNENATVEILYTGAGTMPGLLATGQIDGYINWQPFIAVALEGNIGKVISYSQDLPPKGTWKDHTCCVFGANSKALENQDTAASLSALMILGNKYINDYPDKAAAQTADWLFSSQNMTYGNVTVSSTDVMKTSIPTIKFSSEITDSWLNSNEGFIQSQRDLGLITAKLASTTADESAALLYDFGPYDAAVKQIESGTFITPAATSTISIGYLPSDHHAPMFVLLKDWEYFKSTYNCYLKPVTGKTGKITDAELYINGQKIADVKLVEGTGGPQLMTLLQQNAIQYALAGTPPFIGAVDKSTGDMGLKILSPIQLEGSGLVASLTSPANDWDGFVAWVKARSAEGKNVVLGDPQLGSIQDVQLKSALESAGISYVVKSA
;
A
#
# COMPACT_ATOMS: atom_id res chain seq x y z
N MET A 1 -44.80 49.44 55.56
CA MET A 1 -45.36 48.27 54.85
C MET A 1 -44.33 47.66 53.88
N GLU A 2 -43.02 47.74 54.17
CA GLU A 2 -41.96 47.39 53.19
C GLU A 2 -41.09 46.21 53.61
N ILE A 3 -40.86 46.00 54.92
CA ILE A 3 -39.99 44.92 55.41
C ILE A 3 -40.61 43.52 55.21
N ARG A 4 -41.93 43.40 55.38
CA ARG A 4 -42.63 42.11 55.26
C ARG A 4 -42.67 41.60 53.82
N GLN A 5 -42.77 42.50 52.83
CA GLN A 5 -42.68 42.11 51.42
C GLN A 5 -41.24 41.78 51.02
N TYR A 6 -40.24 42.48 51.55
CA TYR A 6 -38.84 42.18 51.31
C TYR A 6 -38.44 40.78 51.83
N ILE A 7 -38.91 40.39 53.01
CA ILE A 7 -38.67 39.05 53.58
C ILE A 7 -39.38 37.95 52.77
N ILE A 8 -40.60 38.20 52.28
CA ILE A 8 -41.33 37.24 51.43
C ILE A 8 -40.64 37.08 50.06
N MET A 9 -40.16 38.18 49.49
CA MET A 9 -39.43 38.18 48.22
C MET A 9 -38.08 37.45 48.34
N GLN A 10 -37.32 37.69 49.42
CA GLN A 10 -36.08 36.95 49.67
C GLN A 10 -36.31 35.45 49.90
N LYS A 11 -37.38 35.07 50.62
CA LYS A 11 -37.72 33.65 50.78
C LYS A 11 -38.09 32.97 49.45
N LYS A 12 -38.81 33.67 48.57
CA LYS A 12 -39.10 33.19 47.21
C LYS A 12 -37.83 33.09 46.35
N LEU A 13 -36.94 34.07 46.45
CA LEU A 13 -35.68 34.08 45.71
C LEU A 13 -34.74 32.95 46.18
N ILE A 14 -34.66 32.69 47.48
CA ILE A 14 -33.88 31.59 48.07
C ILE A 14 -34.47 30.22 47.67
N LEU A 15 -35.81 30.08 47.67
CA LEU A 15 -36.45 28.84 47.20
C LEU A 15 -36.21 28.59 45.70
N ILE A 16 -36.28 29.64 44.87
CA ILE A 16 -35.99 29.53 43.43
C ILE A 16 -34.52 29.19 43.22
N PHE A 17 -33.60 29.79 43.98
CA PHE A 17 -32.17 29.52 43.89
C PHE A 17 -31.83 28.09 44.37
N MET A 18 -32.47 27.59 45.44
CA MET A 18 -32.32 26.20 45.88
C MET A 18 -32.89 25.21 44.88
N ALA A 19 -34.04 25.51 44.24
CA ALA A 19 -34.61 24.68 43.18
C ALA A 19 -33.71 24.65 41.94
N LEU A 20 -33.07 25.78 41.59
CA LEU A 20 -32.12 25.86 40.48
C LEU A 20 -30.82 25.10 40.78
N VAL A 21 -30.29 25.19 42.01
CA VAL A 21 -29.10 24.43 42.43
C VAL A 21 -29.40 22.93 42.53
N MET A 22 -30.62 22.53 42.96
CA MET A 22 -31.04 21.12 42.91
C MET A 22 -31.22 20.63 41.48
N CYS A 23 -31.83 21.41 40.57
CA CYS A 23 -31.90 21.04 39.15
C CYS A 23 -30.50 20.93 38.52
N VAL A 24 -29.56 21.82 38.85
CA VAL A 24 -28.18 21.74 38.37
C VAL A 24 -27.45 20.52 38.95
N MET A 25 -27.65 20.16 40.24
CA MET A 25 -27.08 18.92 40.81
C MET A 25 -27.70 17.63 40.25
N VAL A 26 -28.99 17.63 39.89
CA VAL A 26 -29.62 16.48 39.21
C VAL A 26 -29.10 16.34 37.77
N VAL A 27 -28.77 17.46 37.10
CA VAL A 27 -28.10 17.45 35.79
C VAL A 27 -26.62 17.02 35.87
N PHE A 28 -25.96 17.15 37.02
CA PHE A 28 -24.58 16.66 37.23
C PHE A 28 -24.49 15.21 37.80
N THR A 29 -25.61 14.60 38.18
CA THR A 29 -25.65 13.20 38.69
C THR A 29 -26.44 12.24 37.80
N ALA A 30 -27.21 12.76 36.84
CA ALA A 30 -27.47 12.06 35.58
C ALA A 30 -26.16 12.10 34.79
N GLY A 31 -25.29 11.11 35.06
CA GLY A 31 -24.07 10.90 34.29
C GLY A 31 -24.40 11.00 32.81
N CYS A 32 -23.53 11.68 32.07
CA CYS A 32 -23.42 11.49 30.64
C CYS A 32 -23.22 9.99 30.41
N THR A 33 -24.33 9.27 30.19
CA THR A 33 -24.26 8.17 29.24
C THR A 33 -24.01 8.89 27.94
N ASP A 34 -22.76 8.93 27.50
CA ASP A 34 -22.51 8.96 26.06
C ASP A 34 -23.51 7.98 25.44
N PRO A 35 -24.24 8.36 24.38
CA PRO A 35 -25.11 7.40 23.71
C PRO A 35 -24.23 6.18 23.49
N VAL A 36 -24.60 5.05 24.11
CA VAL A 36 -23.91 3.78 23.88
C VAL A 36 -23.88 3.69 22.37
N ASN A 37 -22.68 3.79 21.81
CA ASN A 37 -22.51 3.57 20.39
C ASN A 37 -22.88 2.09 20.23
N GLU A 38 -24.14 1.81 19.88
CA GLU A 38 -24.65 0.44 19.77
C GLU A 38 -23.83 -0.36 18.76
N ASN A 39 -23.07 0.34 17.90
CA ASN A 39 -22.13 -0.24 16.96
C ASN A 39 -20.71 -0.28 17.54
N ALA A 40 -20.14 -1.49 17.58
CA ALA A 40 -18.75 -1.69 17.91
C ALA A 40 -17.85 -0.83 17.00
N THR A 41 -16.77 -0.28 17.57
CA THR A 41 -15.96 0.74 16.90
C THR A 41 -14.47 0.39 16.87
N VAL A 42 -13.83 0.61 15.72
CA VAL A 42 -12.38 0.60 15.55
C VAL A 42 -11.86 2.04 15.43
N GLU A 43 -10.76 2.34 16.12
CA GLU A 43 -10.01 3.59 15.95
C GLU A 43 -8.89 3.37 14.93
N ILE A 44 -8.85 4.18 13.86
CA ILE A 44 -7.82 4.11 12.83
C ILE A 44 -6.78 5.21 13.10
N LEU A 45 -5.52 4.80 13.29
CA LEU A 45 -4.36 5.69 13.40
C LEU A 45 -3.57 5.65 12.08
N TYR A 46 -3.64 6.73 11.30
CA TYR A 46 -2.78 6.85 10.12
C TYR A 46 -1.33 7.10 10.52
N THR A 47 -0.41 6.26 10.06
CA THR A 47 1.02 6.36 10.38
C THR A 47 1.88 5.70 9.30
N GLY A 48 3.18 6.00 9.27
CA GLY A 48 4.08 5.41 8.28
C GLY A 48 4.15 3.89 8.40
N ALA A 49 4.07 3.17 7.29
CA ALA A 49 4.09 1.70 7.27
C ALA A 49 5.24 1.08 8.10
N GLY A 50 6.44 1.66 8.03
CA GLY A 50 7.61 1.17 8.78
C GLY A 50 7.56 1.40 10.29
N THR A 51 6.65 2.23 10.80
CA THR A 51 6.53 2.49 12.26
C THR A 51 5.61 1.49 12.95
N MET A 52 4.63 0.92 12.23
CA MET A 52 3.56 0.10 12.81
C MET A 52 4.04 -1.13 13.59
N PRO A 53 5.05 -1.91 13.13
CA PRO A 53 5.56 -3.01 13.94
C PRO A 53 6.12 -2.54 15.28
N GLY A 54 6.79 -1.38 15.31
CA GLY A 54 7.31 -0.79 16.54
C GLY A 54 6.19 -0.33 17.48
N LEU A 55 5.16 0.33 16.95
CA LEU A 55 3.98 0.75 17.72
C LEU A 55 3.22 -0.44 18.30
N LEU A 56 3.15 -1.56 17.57
CA LEU A 56 2.54 -2.79 18.07
C LEU A 56 3.40 -3.42 19.17
N ALA A 57 4.73 -3.47 18.98
CA ALA A 57 5.66 -4.03 19.96
C ALA A 57 5.67 -3.26 21.30
N THR A 58 5.44 -1.95 21.25
CA THR A 58 5.35 -1.10 22.45
C THR A 58 3.93 -0.99 23.03
N GLY A 59 2.93 -1.65 22.40
CA GLY A 59 1.54 -1.64 22.86
C GLY A 59 0.80 -0.32 22.65
N GLN A 60 1.28 0.53 21.73
CA GLN A 60 0.64 1.81 21.39
C GLN A 60 -0.56 1.64 20.43
N ILE A 61 -0.60 0.53 19.69
CA ILE A 61 -1.72 0.09 18.86
C ILE A 61 -2.03 -1.39 19.16
N ASP A 62 -3.25 -1.81 18.84
CA ASP A 62 -3.74 -3.17 19.08
C ASP A 62 -3.54 -4.10 17.88
N GLY A 63 -3.30 -3.51 16.71
CA GLY A 63 -3.04 -4.19 15.45
C GLY A 63 -2.76 -3.17 14.35
N TYR A 64 -2.55 -3.64 13.13
CA TYR A 64 -2.44 -2.79 11.96
C TYR A 64 -2.74 -3.55 10.69
N ILE A 65 -3.20 -2.84 9.66
CA ILE A 65 -3.19 -3.35 8.29
C ILE A 65 -2.01 -2.72 7.55
N ASN A 66 -1.23 -3.54 6.82
CA ASN A 66 -0.06 -3.04 6.11
C ASN A 66 0.30 -3.96 4.93
N TRP A 67 1.23 -3.53 4.10
CA TRP A 67 1.88 -4.38 3.11
C TRP A 67 3.10 -5.08 3.68
N GLN A 68 3.54 -6.12 2.98
CA GLN A 68 4.82 -6.76 3.20
C GLN A 68 6.01 -5.80 2.99
N PRO A 69 7.17 -5.95 3.65
CA PRO A 69 7.54 -7.03 4.57
C PRO A 69 7.05 -6.81 6.00
N PHE A 70 6.28 -5.75 6.28
CA PHE A 70 5.96 -5.37 7.66
C PHE A 70 5.07 -6.40 8.36
N ILE A 71 4.26 -7.15 7.61
CA ILE A 71 3.51 -8.29 8.14
C ILE A 71 4.48 -9.38 8.61
N ALA A 72 5.47 -9.75 7.79
CA ALA A 72 6.51 -10.71 8.15
C ALA A 72 7.37 -10.23 9.32
N VAL A 73 7.65 -8.93 9.45
CA VAL A 73 8.31 -8.37 10.64
C VAL A 73 7.55 -8.70 11.92
N ALA A 74 6.21 -8.63 11.92
CA ALA A 74 5.42 -8.97 13.10
C ALA A 74 5.59 -10.43 13.52
N LEU A 75 5.63 -11.33 12.53
CA LEU A 75 5.75 -12.77 12.72
C LEU A 75 7.15 -13.15 13.21
N GLU A 76 8.19 -12.74 12.47
CA GLU A 76 9.59 -13.04 12.82
C GLU A 76 10.00 -12.40 14.15
N GLY A 77 9.45 -11.22 14.44
CA GLY A 77 9.69 -10.52 15.69
C GLY A 77 8.90 -11.05 16.89
N ASN A 78 7.98 -12.00 16.68
CA ASN A 78 7.00 -12.40 17.69
C ASN A 78 6.32 -11.18 18.34
N ILE A 79 5.96 -10.19 17.52
CA ILE A 79 5.29 -8.94 17.91
C ILE A 79 3.77 -9.11 17.80
N GLY A 80 3.32 -9.82 16.77
CA GLY A 80 1.92 -9.99 16.45
C GLY A 80 1.67 -11.25 15.63
N LYS A 81 0.39 -11.46 15.31
CA LYS A 81 -0.09 -12.58 14.48
C LYS A 81 -0.98 -12.07 13.37
N VAL A 82 -0.92 -12.74 12.21
CA VAL A 82 -1.81 -12.44 11.09
C VAL A 82 -3.22 -12.90 11.44
N ILE A 83 -4.18 -11.98 11.26
CA ILE A 83 -5.61 -12.22 11.37
C ILE A 83 -6.21 -12.59 10.01
N SER A 84 -5.80 -11.87 8.98
CA SER A 84 -6.21 -12.12 7.61
C SER A 84 -5.18 -11.52 6.67
N TYR A 85 -4.89 -12.19 5.57
CA TYR A 85 -4.27 -11.54 4.43
C TYR A 85 -5.32 -10.76 3.64
N SER A 86 -4.89 -9.79 2.84
CA SER A 86 -5.78 -8.85 2.17
C SER A 86 -6.73 -9.52 1.17
N GLN A 87 -6.29 -10.58 0.51
CA GLN A 87 -7.14 -11.35 -0.42
C GLN A 87 -8.31 -12.07 0.24
N ASP A 88 -8.18 -12.35 1.54
CA ASP A 88 -9.15 -13.10 2.34
C ASP A 88 -10.03 -12.19 3.21
N LEU A 89 -9.77 -10.87 3.23
CA LEU A 89 -10.62 -9.92 3.92
C LEU A 89 -12.05 -9.95 3.34
N PRO A 90 -13.07 -9.68 4.16
CA PRO A 90 -14.42 -9.56 3.63
C PRO A 90 -14.61 -8.25 2.85
N PRO A 91 -15.64 -8.17 2.00
CA PRO A 91 -16.57 -9.24 1.65
C PRO A 91 -15.89 -10.41 0.92
N LYS A 92 -16.35 -11.64 1.17
CA LYS A 92 -15.67 -12.86 0.72
C LYS A 92 -15.46 -12.87 -0.80
N GLY A 93 -14.20 -12.98 -1.22
CA GLY A 93 -13.81 -13.06 -2.62
C GLY A 93 -13.67 -11.70 -3.33
N THR A 94 -14.02 -10.59 -2.67
CA THR A 94 -13.89 -9.24 -3.25
C THR A 94 -12.44 -8.86 -3.53
N TRP A 95 -11.52 -9.27 -2.65
CA TRP A 95 -10.11 -8.86 -2.72
C TRP A 95 -9.19 -9.92 -3.31
N LYS A 96 -9.73 -11.04 -3.77
CA LYS A 96 -8.92 -12.06 -4.42
C LYS A 96 -8.25 -11.47 -5.67
N ASP A 97 -6.94 -11.69 -5.80
CA ASP A 97 -6.14 -11.21 -6.93
C ASP A 97 -6.17 -9.68 -7.10
N HIS A 98 -6.37 -8.93 -6.00
CA HIS A 98 -6.49 -7.48 -6.07
C HIS A 98 -5.18 -6.81 -6.53
N THR A 99 -5.34 -5.69 -7.24
CA THR A 99 -4.22 -4.86 -7.71
C THR A 99 -3.35 -4.37 -6.56
N CYS A 100 -2.05 -4.21 -6.79
CA CYS A 100 -1.17 -3.55 -5.84
C CYS A 100 -0.17 -2.61 -6.52
N CYS A 101 0.98 -3.12 -6.96
CA CYS A 101 2.00 -2.32 -7.64
C CYS A 101 1.97 -2.57 -9.15
N VAL A 102 2.30 -1.53 -9.92
CA VAL A 102 2.34 -1.54 -11.38
C VAL A 102 3.64 -0.97 -11.89
N PHE A 103 4.01 -1.39 -13.10
CA PHE A 103 5.03 -0.73 -13.91
C PHE A 103 4.35 0.26 -14.86
N GLY A 104 4.78 1.52 -14.80
CA GLY A 104 4.21 2.58 -15.63
C GLY A 104 5.28 3.51 -16.20
N ALA A 105 4.86 4.35 -17.14
CA ALA A 105 5.71 5.27 -17.88
C ALA A 105 5.00 6.61 -18.14
N ASN A 106 5.78 7.64 -18.45
CA ASN A 106 5.24 8.85 -19.05
C ASN A 106 5.15 8.72 -20.58
N SER A 107 4.31 9.52 -21.23
CA SER A 107 4.03 9.45 -22.67
C SER A 107 5.28 9.66 -23.53
N LYS A 108 6.22 10.51 -23.09
CA LYS A 108 7.49 10.74 -23.80
C LYS A 108 8.36 9.49 -23.84
N ALA A 109 8.42 8.72 -22.75
CA ALA A 109 9.14 7.45 -22.73
C ALA A 109 8.52 6.42 -23.70
N LEU A 110 7.21 6.51 -23.92
CA LEU A 110 6.46 5.63 -24.82
C LEU A 110 6.61 5.99 -26.31
N GLU A 111 7.30 7.08 -26.65
CA GLU A 111 7.76 7.32 -28.03
C GLU A 111 8.78 6.25 -28.48
N ASN A 112 9.47 5.59 -27.53
CA ASN A 112 10.38 4.46 -27.80
C ASN A 112 9.76 3.14 -27.31
N GLN A 113 8.82 2.63 -28.09
CA GLN A 113 8.05 1.42 -27.79
C GLN A 113 8.93 0.16 -27.60
N ASP A 114 9.99 -0.01 -28.39
CA ASP A 114 10.88 -1.18 -28.28
C ASP A 114 11.67 -1.20 -26.95
N THR A 115 12.09 -0.02 -26.48
CA THR A 115 12.74 0.11 -25.16
C THR A 115 11.73 -0.15 -24.04
N ALA A 116 10.51 0.40 -24.14
CA ALA A 116 9.46 0.13 -23.17
C ALA A 116 9.09 -1.36 -23.12
N ALA A 117 9.05 -2.04 -24.27
CA ALA A 117 8.82 -3.47 -24.36
C ALA A 117 9.97 -4.28 -23.72
N SER A 118 11.22 -3.88 -23.95
CA SER A 118 12.38 -4.52 -23.31
C SER A 118 12.33 -4.41 -21.78
N LEU A 119 11.97 -3.24 -21.25
CA LEU A 119 11.81 -3.04 -19.80
C LEU A 119 10.62 -3.81 -19.24
N SER A 120 9.51 -3.85 -19.97
CA SER A 120 8.33 -4.66 -19.59
C SER A 120 8.68 -6.15 -19.55
N ALA A 121 9.46 -6.64 -20.53
CA ALA A 121 9.94 -8.02 -20.54
C ALA A 121 10.81 -8.32 -19.33
N LEU A 122 11.71 -7.40 -18.95
CA LEU A 122 12.51 -7.56 -17.74
C LEU A 122 11.63 -7.68 -16.49
N MET A 123 10.58 -6.87 -16.33
CA MET A 123 9.65 -7.00 -15.18
C MET A 123 8.97 -8.37 -15.14
N ILE A 124 8.49 -8.89 -16.28
CA ILE A 124 7.91 -10.23 -16.41
C ILE A 124 8.94 -11.31 -16.01
N LEU A 125 10.17 -11.21 -16.52
CA LEU A 125 11.24 -12.16 -16.23
C LEU A 125 11.71 -12.09 -14.76
N GLY A 126 11.70 -10.91 -14.15
CA GLY A 126 11.96 -10.73 -12.73
C GLY A 126 10.92 -11.43 -11.86
N ASN A 127 9.64 -11.29 -12.20
CA ASN A 127 8.54 -12.02 -11.54
C ASN A 127 8.71 -13.53 -11.68
N LYS A 128 9.00 -14.01 -12.91
CA LYS A 128 9.28 -15.43 -13.15
C LYS A 128 10.44 -15.92 -12.28
N TYR A 129 11.54 -15.17 -12.22
CA TYR A 129 12.70 -15.55 -11.42
C TYR A 129 12.39 -15.66 -9.93
N ILE A 130 11.59 -14.75 -9.38
CA ILE A 130 11.19 -14.82 -7.96
C ILE A 130 10.38 -16.08 -7.69
N ASN A 131 9.43 -16.39 -8.56
CA ASN A 131 8.60 -17.59 -8.43
C ASN A 131 9.43 -18.88 -8.55
N ASP A 132 10.45 -18.90 -9.41
CA ASP A 132 11.34 -20.05 -9.58
C ASP A 132 12.37 -20.19 -8.42
N TYR A 133 12.80 -19.07 -7.82
CA TYR A 133 13.89 -19.01 -6.84
C TYR A 133 13.57 -18.13 -5.61
N PRO A 134 12.51 -18.42 -4.84
CA PRO A 134 12.01 -17.53 -3.80
C PRO A 134 13.03 -17.24 -2.68
N ASP A 135 13.80 -18.24 -2.23
CA ASP A 135 14.83 -18.05 -1.19
C ASP A 135 15.97 -17.13 -1.66
N LYS A 136 16.37 -17.26 -2.93
CA LYS A 136 17.42 -16.43 -3.52
C LYS A 136 16.90 -15.01 -3.71
N ALA A 137 15.67 -14.84 -4.17
CA ALA A 137 14.99 -13.56 -4.27
C ALA A 137 14.87 -12.87 -2.89
N ALA A 138 14.52 -13.61 -1.84
CA ALA A 138 14.45 -13.09 -0.48
C ALA A 138 15.80 -12.54 0.01
N ALA A 139 16.89 -13.30 -0.17
CA ALA A 139 18.23 -12.86 0.19
C ALA A 139 18.66 -11.61 -0.60
N GLN A 140 18.38 -11.57 -1.90
CA GLN A 140 18.70 -10.45 -2.77
C GLN A 140 17.91 -9.18 -2.41
N THR A 141 16.64 -9.35 -2.03
CA THR A 141 15.75 -8.27 -1.60
C THR A 141 16.17 -7.72 -0.24
N ALA A 142 16.54 -8.60 0.70
CA ALA A 142 17.10 -8.20 2.00
C ALA A 142 18.41 -7.41 1.84
N ASP A 143 19.29 -7.85 0.95
CA ASP A 143 20.53 -7.13 0.63
C ASP A 143 20.24 -5.77 -0.01
N TRP A 144 19.28 -5.69 -0.94
CA TRP A 144 18.90 -4.43 -1.57
C TRP A 144 18.37 -3.41 -0.56
N LEU A 145 17.37 -3.80 0.22
CA LEU A 145 16.61 -2.88 1.08
C LEU A 145 17.37 -2.53 2.36
N PHE A 146 18.09 -3.50 2.92
CA PHE A 146 18.67 -3.40 4.26
C PHE A 146 20.15 -3.75 4.31
N SER A 147 20.82 -3.97 3.18
CA SER A 147 22.21 -4.45 3.14
C SER A 147 22.41 -5.72 4.00
N SER A 148 21.36 -6.56 4.03
CA SER A 148 21.28 -7.77 4.85
C SER A 148 21.46 -7.53 6.35
N GLN A 149 21.31 -6.29 6.81
CA GLN A 149 21.42 -5.94 8.23
C GLN A 149 20.14 -6.29 8.98
N ASN A 150 20.27 -6.47 10.28
CA ASN A 150 19.12 -6.65 11.16
C ASN A 150 18.31 -5.34 11.26
N MET A 151 17.00 -5.48 11.43
CA MET A 151 16.06 -4.38 11.65
C MET A 151 15.61 -4.36 13.10
N THR A 152 15.37 -3.18 13.67
CA THR A 152 14.92 -3.04 15.06
C THR A 152 13.61 -2.26 15.13
N TYR A 153 12.62 -2.82 15.81
CA TYR A 153 11.29 -2.26 16.00
C TYR A 153 10.93 -2.30 17.48
N GLY A 154 10.94 -1.13 18.13
CA GLY A 154 10.80 -1.05 19.58
C GLY A 154 11.95 -1.78 20.29
N ASN A 155 11.61 -2.82 21.05
CA ASN A 155 12.55 -3.68 21.78
C ASN A 155 12.87 -5.01 21.05
N VAL A 156 12.43 -5.17 19.80
CA VAL A 156 12.59 -6.40 19.01
C VAL A 156 13.57 -6.17 17.86
N THR A 157 14.48 -7.11 17.65
CA THR A 157 15.40 -7.12 16.50
C THR A 157 15.18 -8.37 15.67
N VAL A 158 15.05 -8.21 14.34
CA VAL A 158 14.80 -9.29 13.38
C VAL A 158 15.84 -9.28 12.26
N SER A 159 16.12 -10.46 11.70
CA SER A 159 16.95 -10.65 10.51
C SER A 159 16.19 -10.20 9.27
N SER A 160 16.74 -9.27 8.47
CA SER A 160 16.09 -8.87 7.22
C SER A 160 15.98 -10.01 6.21
N THR A 161 16.93 -10.95 6.22
CA THR A 161 16.86 -12.14 5.36
C THR A 161 15.70 -13.05 5.76
N ASP A 162 15.50 -13.30 7.05
CA ASP A 162 14.43 -14.20 7.51
C ASP A 162 13.06 -13.54 7.32
N VAL A 163 12.96 -12.23 7.57
CA VAL A 163 11.76 -11.45 7.22
C VAL A 163 11.42 -11.58 5.75
N MET A 164 12.40 -11.47 4.84
CA MET A 164 12.14 -11.61 3.41
C MET A 164 11.75 -13.03 3.00
N LYS A 165 12.29 -14.06 3.65
CA LYS A 165 11.88 -15.45 3.41
C LYS A 165 10.43 -15.71 3.83
N THR A 166 9.99 -15.06 4.91
CA THR A 166 8.60 -15.10 5.36
C THR A 166 7.69 -14.23 4.50
N SER A 167 8.22 -13.14 3.95
CA SER A 167 7.47 -12.17 3.16
C SER A 167 7.22 -12.59 1.70
N ILE A 168 8.29 -12.86 0.94
CA ILE A 168 8.26 -13.07 -0.51
C ILE A 168 7.22 -14.13 -0.94
N PRO A 169 7.09 -15.28 -0.27
CA PRO A 169 6.10 -16.31 -0.66
C PRO A 169 4.64 -15.89 -0.49
N THR A 170 4.34 -14.81 0.25
CA THR A 170 2.97 -14.34 0.48
C THR A 170 2.57 -13.19 -0.47
N ILE A 171 3.45 -12.80 -1.38
CA ILE A 171 3.18 -11.78 -2.40
C ILE A 171 2.98 -12.51 -3.73
N LYS A 172 1.92 -12.16 -4.47
CA LYS A 172 1.65 -12.76 -5.77
C LYS A 172 2.40 -12.00 -6.86
N PHE A 173 3.64 -12.39 -7.13
CA PHE A 173 4.47 -11.85 -8.21
C PHE A 173 3.96 -12.28 -9.59
N SER A 174 3.21 -11.40 -10.24
CA SER A 174 2.67 -11.61 -11.59
C SER A 174 2.57 -10.29 -12.34
N SER A 175 2.83 -10.35 -13.65
CA SER A 175 2.61 -9.27 -14.60
C SER A 175 1.43 -9.51 -15.53
N GLU A 176 0.66 -10.57 -15.30
CA GLU A 176 -0.49 -10.90 -16.15
C GLU A 176 -1.60 -9.86 -16.02
N ILE A 177 -2.01 -9.32 -17.17
CA ILE A 177 -3.19 -8.47 -17.29
C ILE A 177 -4.41 -9.39 -17.40
N THR A 178 -5.22 -9.44 -16.36
CA THR A 178 -6.43 -10.26 -16.29
C THR A 178 -7.67 -9.38 -16.10
N ASP A 179 -8.85 -9.90 -16.44
CA ASP A 179 -10.11 -9.22 -16.16
C ASP A 179 -10.27 -8.93 -14.67
N SER A 180 -9.82 -9.84 -13.80
CA SER A 180 -9.84 -9.63 -12.34
C SER A 180 -9.00 -8.43 -11.92
N TRP A 181 -7.81 -8.28 -12.50
CA TRP A 181 -6.93 -7.15 -12.22
C TRP A 181 -7.52 -5.83 -12.73
N LEU A 182 -8.09 -5.82 -13.94
CA LEU A 182 -8.77 -4.64 -14.50
C LEU A 182 -9.98 -4.23 -13.66
N ASN A 183 -10.81 -5.20 -13.25
CA ASN A 183 -11.96 -4.97 -12.37
C ASN A 183 -11.53 -4.47 -10.99
N SER A 184 -10.43 -4.99 -10.45
CA SER A 184 -9.87 -4.51 -9.19
C SER A 184 -9.44 -3.04 -9.30
N ASN A 185 -8.79 -2.65 -10.40
CA ASN A 185 -8.41 -1.25 -10.63
C ASN A 185 -9.65 -0.34 -10.72
N GLU A 186 -10.69 -0.73 -11.45
CA GLU A 186 -11.95 0.05 -11.53
C GLU A 186 -12.62 0.16 -10.15
N GLY A 187 -12.61 -0.90 -9.35
CA GLY A 187 -13.08 -0.85 -7.96
C GLY A 187 -12.35 0.21 -7.14
N PHE A 188 -11.02 0.31 -7.28
CA PHE A 188 -10.24 1.36 -6.62
C PHE A 188 -10.55 2.76 -7.12
N ILE A 189 -10.79 2.94 -8.43
CA ILE A 189 -11.23 4.24 -8.96
C ILE A 189 -12.54 4.65 -8.29
N GLN A 190 -13.51 3.73 -8.20
CA GLN A 190 -14.79 4.00 -7.56
C GLN A 190 -14.62 4.35 -6.07
N SER A 191 -13.86 3.56 -5.31
CA SER A 191 -13.60 3.86 -3.90
C SER A 191 -12.93 5.23 -3.73
N GLN A 192 -12.00 5.61 -4.60
CA GLN A 192 -11.35 6.91 -4.52
C GLN A 192 -12.27 8.07 -4.95
N ARG A 193 -13.27 7.85 -5.82
CA ARG A 193 -14.36 8.81 -6.08
C ARG A 193 -15.23 9.02 -4.84
N ASP A 194 -15.63 7.93 -4.19
CA ASP A 194 -16.48 7.96 -2.99
C ASP A 194 -15.78 8.68 -1.83
N LEU A 195 -14.45 8.57 -1.75
CA LEU A 195 -13.60 9.29 -0.81
C LEU A 195 -13.30 10.75 -1.21
N GLY A 196 -13.74 11.21 -2.40
CA GLY A 196 -13.49 12.56 -2.91
C GLY A 196 -12.03 12.81 -3.33
N LEU A 197 -11.24 11.76 -3.56
CA LEU A 197 -9.83 11.86 -3.96
C LEU A 197 -9.64 12.00 -5.47
N ILE A 198 -10.62 11.53 -6.25
CA ILE A 198 -10.70 11.63 -7.71
C ILE A 198 -11.77 12.66 -8.07
N THR A 199 -11.34 13.76 -8.69
CA THR A 199 -12.19 14.95 -8.89
C THR A 199 -12.04 15.60 -10.26
N ALA A 200 -11.17 15.07 -11.13
CA ALA A 200 -10.89 15.64 -12.44
C ALA A 200 -11.20 14.64 -13.57
N LYS A 201 -10.19 14.19 -14.33
CA LYS A 201 -10.39 13.40 -15.55
C LYS A 201 -11.15 12.09 -15.35
N LEU A 202 -11.03 11.47 -14.17
CA LEU A 202 -11.64 10.19 -13.85
C LEU A 202 -12.92 10.34 -13.02
N ALA A 203 -13.38 11.56 -12.73
CA ALA A 203 -14.49 11.82 -11.80
C ALA A 203 -15.83 11.19 -12.23
N SER A 204 -16.07 11.08 -13.54
CA SER A 204 -17.34 10.61 -14.10
C SER A 204 -17.16 9.70 -15.31
N THR A 205 -16.04 8.97 -15.39
CA THR A 205 -15.74 8.06 -16.49
C THR A 205 -16.40 6.69 -16.30
N THR A 206 -16.86 6.10 -17.40
CA THR A 206 -17.13 4.66 -17.49
C THR A 206 -15.85 3.84 -17.36
N ALA A 207 -15.94 2.53 -17.14
CA ALA A 207 -14.79 1.64 -17.05
C ALA A 207 -13.90 1.70 -18.31
N ASP A 208 -14.51 1.73 -19.51
CA ASP A 208 -13.77 1.82 -20.79
C ASP A 208 -13.05 3.17 -20.95
N GLU A 209 -13.69 4.26 -20.55
CA GLU A 209 -13.08 5.59 -20.55
C GLU A 209 -11.92 5.68 -19.54
N SER A 210 -12.10 5.14 -18.33
CA SER A 210 -11.03 5.02 -17.33
C SER A 210 -9.85 4.21 -17.89
N ALA A 211 -10.13 3.08 -18.52
CA ALA A 211 -9.11 2.21 -19.10
C ALA A 211 -8.32 2.89 -20.21
N ALA A 212 -9.00 3.60 -21.12
CA ALA A 212 -8.37 4.37 -22.19
C ALA A 212 -7.44 5.49 -21.67
N LEU A 213 -7.76 6.06 -20.51
CA LEU A 213 -6.92 7.06 -19.85
C LEU A 213 -5.74 6.43 -19.13
N LEU A 214 -5.94 5.33 -18.40
CA LEU A 214 -4.94 4.74 -17.51
C LEU A 214 -3.89 3.88 -18.21
N TYR A 215 -4.27 3.13 -19.24
CA TYR A 215 -3.44 2.03 -19.74
C TYR A 215 -2.79 2.33 -21.09
N ASP A 216 -1.61 1.74 -21.27
CA ASP A 216 -0.98 1.48 -22.58
C ASP A 216 -0.29 0.12 -22.51
N PHE A 217 -0.97 -0.93 -22.99
CA PHE A 217 -0.49 -2.31 -22.91
C PHE A 217 0.40 -2.71 -24.09
N GLY A 218 0.61 -1.84 -25.08
CA GLY A 218 1.43 -2.15 -26.26
C GLY A 218 2.83 -2.68 -25.91
N PRO A 219 3.58 -2.03 -25.01
CA PRO A 219 4.87 -2.53 -24.53
C PRO A 219 4.81 -3.91 -23.86
N TYR A 220 3.76 -4.17 -23.06
CA TYR A 220 3.58 -5.46 -22.40
C TYR A 220 3.27 -6.57 -23.42
N ASP A 221 2.34 -6.33 -24.35
CA ASP A 221 1.98 -7.31 -25.39
C ASP A 221 3.17 -7.66 -26.28
N ALA A 222 4.01 -6.67 -26.61
CA ALA A 222 5.25 -6.88 -27.34
C ALA A 222 6.26 -7.69 -26.52
N ALA A 223 6.38 -7.41 -25.22
CA ALA A 223 7.25 -8.15 -24.32
C ALA A 223 6.87 -9.63 -24.21
N VAL A 224 5.59 -9.94 -24.03
CA VAL A 224 5.07 -11.33 -23.97
C VAL A 224 5.46 -12.10 -25.23
N LYS A 225 5.21 -11.54 -26.43
CA LYS A 225 5.59 -12.18 -27.70
C LYS A 225 7.09 -12.42 -27.84
N GLN A 226 7.93 -11.50 -27.37
CA GLN A 226 9.39 -11.65 -27.40
C GLN A 226 9.86 -12.75 -26.45
N ILE A 227 9.28 -12.84 -25.25
CA ILE A 227 9.58 -13.91 -24.28
C ILE A 227 9.16 -15.27 -24.84
N GLU A 228 7.93 -15.40 -25.35
CA GLU A 228 7.40 -16.66 -25.89
C GLU A 228 8.19 -17.17 -27.10
N SER A 229 8.64 -16.26 -27.96
CA SER A 229 9.47 -16.61 -29.13
C SER A 229 10.96 -16.78 -28.82
N GLY A 230 11.41 -16.37 -27.62
CA GLY A 230 12.83 -16.32 -27.27
C GLY A 230 13.65 -15.32 -28.10
N THR A 231 13.00 -14.42 -28.84
CA THR A 231 13.65 -13.46 -29.74
C THR A 231 13.31 -12.04 -29.31
N PHE A 232 14.31 -11.32 -28.80
CA PHE A 232 14.16 -9.92 -28.40
C PHE A 232 14.47 -8.96 -29.55
N ILE A 233 13.67 -7.91 -29.68
CA ILE A 233 13.94 -6.80 -30.61
C ILE A 233 15.00 -5.92 -29.98
N THR A 234 16.10 -5.69 -30.68
CA THR A 234 17.14 -4.74 -30.24
C THR A 234 16.68 -3.31 -30.52
N PRO A 235 16.39 -2.49 -29.50
CA PRO A 235 15.98 -1.10 -29.71
C PRO A 235 17.14 -0.25 -30.25
N ALA A 236 16.82 0.92 -30.81
CA ALA A 236 17.85 1.93 -31.09
C ALA A 236 18.51 2.39 -29.78
N ALA A 237 19.83 2.53 -29.80
CA ALA A 237 20.56 3.05 -28.65
C ALA A 237 20.10 4.47 -28.28
N THR A 238 19.95 4.72 -26.99
CA THR A 238 19.57 6.01 -26.40
C THR A 238 20.54 6.35 -25.29
N SER A 239 20.46 7.58 -24.75
CA SER A 239 21.38 8.05 -23.71
C SER A 239 21.08 7.42 -22.36
N THR A 240 20.14 8.00 -21.62
CA THR A 240 19.85 7.64 -20.24
C THR A 240 18.36 7.40 -20.07
N ILE A 241 18.03 6.29 -19.43
CA ILE A 241 16.70 5.94 -18.94
C ILE A 241 16.72 6.08 -17.42
N SER A 242 15.63 6.55 -16.83
CA SER A 242 15.47 6.55 -15.39
C SER A 242 14.19 5.85 -14.95
N ILE A 243 14.34 5.00 -13.93
CA ILE A 243 13.29 4.14 -13.38
C ILE A 243 13.14 4.47 -11.89
N GLY A 244 11.97 4.98 -11.52
CA GLY A 244 11.59 5.20 -10.14
C GLY A 244 11.16 3.91 -9.44
N TYR A 245 11.47 3.77 -8.16
CA TYR A 245 11.00 2.67 -7.34
C TYR A 245 10.82 3.11 -5.88
N LEU A 246 9.97 2.40 -5.14
CA LEU A 246 9.85 2.51 -3.68
C LEU A 246 10.71 1.46 -2.98
N PRO A 247 11.23 1.74 -1.78
CA PRO A 247 12.01 0.79 -0.97
C PRO A 247 11.09 -0.27 -0.34
N SER A 248 10.53 -1.13 -1.17
CA SER A 248 9.58 -2.20 -0.79
C SER A 248 9.93 -3.49 -1.52
N ASP A 249 9.71 -4.63 -0.87
CA ASP A 249 9.85 -5.97 -1.46
C ASP A 249 8.79 -6.25 -2.55
N HIS A 250 7.73 -5.44 -2.62
CA HIS A 250 6.82 -5.40 -3.75
C HIS A 250 7.51 -5.06 -5.09
N HIS A 251 8.70 -4.43 -5.03
CA HIS A 251 9.53 -4.10 -6.19
C HIS A 251 10.73 -5.05 -6.36
N ALA A 252 10.74 -6.18 -5.64
CA ALA A 252 11.72 -7.25 -5.78
C ALA A 252 12.00 -7.69 -7.23
N PRO A 253 11.03 -7.68 -8.18
CA PRO A 253 11.30 -8.06 -9.57
C PRO A 253 12.40 -7.20 -10.19
N MET A 254 12.45 -5.90 -9.88
CA MET A 254 13.54 -5.04 -10.32
C MET A 254 14.86 -5.41 -9.63
N PHE A 255 14.83 -5.69 -8.33
CA PHE A 255 16.03 -5.96 -7.55
C PHE A 255 16.73 -7.24 -8.03
N VAL A 256 15.98 -8.33 -8.25
CA VAL A 256 16.56 -9.61 -8.68
C VAL A 256 17.20 -9.52 -10.05
N LEU A 257 16.65 -8.71 -10.97
CA LEU A 257 17.22 -8.48 -12.31
C LEU A 257 18.64 -7.92 -12.25
N LEU A 258 18.89 -7.03 -11.30
CA LEU A 258 20.18 -6.38 -11.12
C LEU A 258 21.13 -7.24 -10.27
N LYS A 259 20.59 -7.94 -9.28
CA LYS A 259 21.37 -8.78 -8.36
C LYS A 259 21.87 -10.06 -9.01
N ASP A 260 21.12 -10.63 -9.94
CA ASP A 260 21.48 -11.84 -10.70
C ASP A 260 21.59 -11.58 -12.21
N TRP A 261 22.05 -10.40 -12.61
CA TRP A 261 22.06 -9.99 -14.01
C TRP A 261 22.78 -10.98 -14.96
N GLU A 262 23.77 -11.75 -14.50
CA GLU A 262 24.42 -12.79 -15.32
C GLU A 262 23.47 -13.94 -15.69
N TYR A 263 22.51 -14.28 -14.82
CA TYR A 263 21.46 -15.25 -15.14
C TYR A 263 20.62 -14.74 -16.32
N PHE A 264 20.18 -13.48 -16.27
CA PHE A 264 19.36 -12.90 -17.34
C PHE A 264 20.16 -12.73 -18.64
N LYS A 265 21.45 -12.37 -18.55
CA LYS A 265 22.35 -12.35 -19.70
C LYS A 265 22.48 -13.72 -20.36
N SER A 266 22.78 -14.75 -19.59
CA SER A 266 23.02 -16.10 -20.13
C SER A 266 21.75 -16.79 -20.63
N THR A 267 20.61 -16.48 -20.02
CA THR A 267 19.33 -17.14 -20.33
C THR A 267 18.56 -16.43 -21.45
N TYR A 268 18.54 -15.09 -21.44
CA TYR A 268 17.65 -14.30 -22.32
C TYR A 268 18.41 -13.30 -23.21
N ASN A 269 19.68 -13.01 -22.90
CA ASN A 269 20.45 -11.93 -23.54
C ASN A 269 19.74 -10.56 -23.52
N CYS A 270 18.85 -10.38 -22.54
CA CYS A 270 18.11 -9.17 -22.19
C CYS A 270 18.30 -8.96 -20.69
N TYR A 271 19.03 -7.92 -20.28
CA TYR A 271 19.47 -7.77 -18.88
C TYR A 271 19.85 -6.35 -18.49
N LEU A 272 19.81 -6.09 -17.17
CA LEU A 272 20.31 -4.88 -16.53
C LEU A 272 21.62 -5.18 -15.81
N LYS A 273 22.74 -4.68 -16.34
CA LYS A 273 24.06 -4.87 -15.73
C LYS A 273 24.36 -3.71 -14.78
N PRO A 274 24.59 -3.94 -13.47
CA PRO A 274 24.95 -2.87 -12.55
C PRO A 274 26.34 -2.30 -12.90
N VAL A 275 26.49 -0.97 -12.75
CA VAL A 275 27.77 -0.26 -12.96
C VAL A 275 28.69 -0.45 -11.76
N THR A 276 28.13 -0.45 -10.55
CA THR A 276 28.84 -0.67 -9.29
C THR A 276 28.70 -2.11 -8.80
N GLY A 277 29.42 -2.46 -7.74
CA GLY A 277 29.37 -3.80 -7.13
C GLY A 277 27.96 -4.22 -6.72
N LYS A 278 27.75 -5.54 -6.58
CA LYS A 278 26.43 -6.14 -6.36
C LYS A 278 25.87 -6.01 -4.95
N THR A 279 26.62 -5.50 -3.98
CA THR A 279 26.18 -5.44 -2.57
C THR A 279 25.37 -4.19 -2.30
N GLY A 280 24.28 -4.32 -1.54
CA GLY A 280 23.44 -3.18 -1.16
C GLY A 280 22.66 -2.60 -2.33
N LYS A 281 22.24 -1.34 -2.18
CA LYS A 281 21.43 -0.65 -3.18
C LYS A 281 22.25 -0.33 -4.44
N ILE A 282 21.66 -0.58 -5.62
CA ILE A 282 22.23 -0.20 -6.91
C ILE A 282 21.50 1.04 -7.43
N THR A 283 22.26 2.04 -7.88
CA THR A 283 21.72 3.31 -8.42
C THR A 283 21.94 3.44 -9.92
N ASP A 284 22.92 2.72 -10.46
CA ASP A 284 23.42 2.87 -11.82
C ASP A 284 23.57 1.50 -12.48
N ALA A 285 23.00 1.35 -13.65
CA ALA A 285 23.06 0.14 -14.46
C ALA A 285 23.15 0.47 -15.96
N GLU A 286 23.30 -0.56 -16.77
CA GLU A 286 23.32 -0.50 -18.22
C GLU A 286 22.29 -1.51 -18.76
N LEU A 287 21.40 -1.07 -19.65
CA LEU A 287 20.47 -1.95 -20.35
C LEU A 287 21.17 -2.59 -21.54
N TYR A 288 21.16 -3.92 -21.61
CA TYR A 288 21.67 -4.68 -22.74
C TYR A 288 20.59 -5.55 -23.36
N ILE A 289 20.53 -5.55 -24.69
CA ILE A 289 19.66 -6.41 -25.51
C ILE A 289 20.49 -7.00 -26.63
N ASN A 290 20.45 -8.32 -26.80
CA ASN A 290 21.21 -9.06 -27.80
C ASN A 290 22.72 -8.75 -27.78
N GLY A 291 23.27 -8.55 -26.58
CA GLY A 291 24.68 -8.18 -26.38
C GLY A 291 25.04 -6.72 -26.72
N GLN A 292 24.09 -5.90 -27.17
CA GLN A 292 24.28 -4.48 -27.44
C GLN A 292 23.84 -3.62 -26.25
N LYS A 293 24.64 -2.63 -25.87
CA LYS A 293 24.26 -1.63 -24.86
C LYS A 293 23.25 -0.67 -25.48
N ILE A 294 22.06 -0.60 -24.89
CA ILE A 294 20.96 0.24 -25.36
C ILE A 294 20.95 1.59 -24.65
N ALA A 295 21.16 1.61 -23.33
CA ALA A 295 21.10 2.83 -22.52
C ALA A 295 21.87 2.69 -21.21
N ASP A 296 22.28 3.81 -20.65
CA ASP A 296 22.53 3.91 -19.20
C ASP A 296 21.18 3.97 -18.46
N VAL A 297 21.09 3.31 -17.31
CA VAL A 297 19.88 3.24 -16.48
C VAL A 297 20.17 3.83 -15.11
N LYS A 298 19.40 4.84 -14.72
CA LYS A 298 19.42 5.46 -13.39
C LYS A 298 18.23 4.98 -12.57
N LEU A 299 18.48 4.44 -11.40
CA LEU A 299 17.44 3.99 -10.48
C LEU A 299 17.22 5.07 -9.43
N VAL A 300 15.98 5.53 -9.32
CA VAL A 300 15.59 6.65 -8.47
C VAL A 300 14.68 6.13 -7.36
N GLU A 301 15.17 6.13 -6.13
CA GLU A 301 14.32 5.78 -4.98
C GLU A 301 13.38 6.94 -4.64
N GLY A 302 12.09 6.63 -4.54
CA GLY A 302 11.06 7.54 -4.05
C GLY A 302 10.76 7.31 -2.56
N THR A 303 10.36 8.36 -1.87
CA THR A 303 9.85 8.35 -0.50
C THR A 303 8.38 7.95 -0.41
N GLY A 304 7.69 7.90 -1.54
CA GLY A 304 6.29 7.48 -1.65
C GLY A 304 5.77 7.54 -3.08
N GLY A 305 4.67 6.82 -3.34
CA GLY A 305 4.02 6.79 -4.67
C GLY A 305 3.73 8.19 -5.24
N PRO A 306 3.12 9.13 -4.48
CA PRO A 306 2.86 10.48 -4.96
C PRO A 306 4.11 11.26 -5.42
N GLN A 307 5.27 11.01 -4.78
CA GLN A 307 6.53 11.64 -5.20
C GLN A 307 6.97 11.08 -6.56
N LEU A 308 6.94 9.75 -6.75
CA LEU A 308 7.29 9.14 -8.02
C LEU A 308 6.38 9.63 -9.16
N MET A 309 5.08 9.80 -8.89
CA MET A 309 4.14 10.35 -9.87
C MET A 309 4.48 11.79 -10.24
N THR A 310 4.88 12.60 -9.26
CA THR A 310 5.36 13.97 -9.51
C THR A 310 6.59 13.97 -10.41
N LEU A 311 7.56 13.08 -10.15
CA LEU A 311 8.77 12.95 -10.96
C LEU A 311 8.46 12.48 -12.39
N LEU A 312 7.53 11.54 -12.57
CA LEU A 312 7.07 11.11 -13.90
C LEU A 312 6.43 12.27 -14.67
N GLN A 313 5.52 13.01 -14.03
CA GLN A 313 4.81 14.15 -14.64
C GLN A 313 5.76 15.27 -15.05
N GLN A 314 6.84 15.48 -14.28
CA GLN A 314 7.90 16.46 -14.57
C GLN A 314 8.94 15.92 -15.57
N ASN A 315 8.80 14.68 -16.04
CA ASN A 315 9.79 13.97 -16.84
C ASN A 315 11.19 13.95 -16.20
N ALA A 316 11.25 14.04 -14.87
CA ALA A 316 12.46 13.83 -14.08
C ALA A 316 12.81 12.34 -13.97
N ILE A 317 11.79 11.47 -14.07
CA ILE A 317 11.93 10.05 -14.37
C ILE A 317 11.06 9.65 -15.57
N GLN A 318 11.42 8.56 -16.26
CA GLN A 318 10.69 8.07 -17.44
C GLN A 318 9.74 6.90 -17.13
N TYR A 319 10.16 6.02 -16.23
CA TYR A 319 9.40 4.86 -15.80
C TYR A 319 9.30 4.83 -14.28
N ALA A 320 8.30 4.15 -13.72
CA ALA A 320 8.22 3.93 -12.28
C ALA A 320 7.52 2.61 -11.93
N LEU A 321 7.98 2.02 -10.82
CA LEU A 321 7.24 1.02 -10.06
C LEU A 321 6.56 1.75 -8.89
N ALA A 322 5.23 1.70 -8.84
CA ALA A 322 4.46 2.32 -7.75
C ALA A 322 3.11 1.62 -7.57
N GLY A 323 2.40 1.97 -6.49
CA GLY A 323 1.03 1.49 -6.30
C GLY A 323 0.06 1.99 -7.38
N THR A 324 -0.97 1.20 -7.68
CA THR A 324 -2.06 1.56 -8.58
C THR A 324 -2.80 2.85 -8.14
N PRO A 325 -3.17 3.05 -6.85
CA PRO A 325 -3.90 4.25 -6.45
C PRO A 325 -3.12 5.57 -6.66
N PRO A 326 -1.80 5.65 -6.41
CA PRO A 326 -1.00 6.79 -6.86
C PRO A 326 -1.07 7.06 -8.36
N PHE A 327 -0.97 6.04 -9.22
CA PHE A 327 -1.11 6.21 -10.67
C PHE A 327 -2.50 6.71 -11.05
N ILE A 328 -3.56 6.15 -10.47
CA ILE A 328 -4.94 6.60 -10.69
C ILE A 328 -5.08 8.09 -10.34
N GLY A 329 -4.66 8.48 -9.14
CA GLY A 329 -4.73 9.88 -8.69
C GLY A 329 -3.88 10.83 -9.52
N ALA A 330 -2.73 10.37 -10.04
CA ALA A 330 -1.87 11.18 -10.89
C ALA A 330 -2.44 11.33 -12.30
N VAL A 331 -2.99 10.27 -12.89
CA VAL A 331 -3.69 10.33 -14.18
C VAL A 331 -4.89 11.25 -14.09
N ASP A 332 -5.71 11.15 -13.03
CA ASP A 332 -6.85 12.04 -12.78
C ASP A 332 -6.46 13.52 -12.84
N LYS A 333 -5.36 13.87 -12.15
CA LYS A 333 -4.88 15.25 -11.98
C LYS A 333 -3.90 15.71 -13.05
N SER A 334 -3.45 14.82 -13.93
CA SER A 334 -2.46 15.14 -14.96
C SER A 334 -2.98 16.27 -15.85
N THR A 335 -2.14 17.25 -16.17
CA THR A 335 -2.47 18.36 -17.07
C THR A 335 -1.38 18.48 -18.14
N GLY A 336 -1.76 19.00 -19.32
CA GLY A 336 -0.86 19.10 -20.47
C GLY A 336 -0.60 17.77 -21.18
N ASP A 337 0.47 17.73 -21.97
CA ASP A 337 0.76 16.66 -22.94
C ASP A 337 1.54 15.46 -22.34
N MET A 338 2.04 15.61 -21.10
CA MET A 338 2.76 14.54 -20.40
C MET A 338 1.76 13.58 -19.74
N GLY A 339 1.22 12.65 -20.52
CA GLY A 339 0.34 11.60 -20.03
C GLY A 339 1.11 10.56 -19.21
N LEU A 340 0.47 9.98 -18.19
CA LEU A 340 1.02 8.85 -17.44
C LEU A 340 0.23 7.60 -17.80
N LYS A 341 0.93 6.48 -17.99
CA LYS A 341 0.34 5.21 -18.40
C LYS A 341 0.84 4.06 -17.55
N ILE A 342 -0.07 3.17 -17.18
CA ILE A 342 0.24 1.87 -16.59
C ILE A 342 0.45 0.88 -17.74
N LEU A 343 1.58 0.16 -17.71
CA LEU A 343 1.97 -0.81 -18.74
C LEU A 343 1.63 -2.24 -18.36
N SER A 344 1.78 -2.59 -17.07
CA SER A 344 1.47 -3.92 -16.54
C SER A 344 1.45 -3.91 -15.00
N PRO A 345 0.80 -4.90 -14.36
CA PRO A 345 1.06 -5.17 -12.96
C PRO A 345 2.51 -5.64 -12.76
N ILE A 346 3.04 -5.40 -11.57
CA ILE A 346 4.29 -6.04 -11.13
C ILE A 346 4.04 -7.05 -10.02
N GLN A 347 3.01 -6.85 -9.19
CA GLN A 347 2.53 -7.87 -8.26
C GLN A 347 1.09 -7.57 -7.81
N LEU A 348 0.44 -8.60 -7.29
CA LEU A 348 -0.89 -8.58 -6.69
C LEU A 348 -0.79 -8.96 -5.21
N GLU A 349 -1.77 -8.51 -4.42
CA GLU A 349 -1.91 -8.86 -3.01
C GLU A 349 -0.72 -8.37 -2.14
N GLY A 350 -0.25 -9.18 -1.18
CA GLY A 350 0.90 -8.86 -0.35
C GLY A 350 0.61 -7.93 0.84
N SER A 351 -0.65 -7.82 1.27
CA SER A 351 -1.03 -7.07 2.47
C SER A 351 -1.74 -7.94 3.49
N GLY A 352 -1.86 -7.48 4.73
CA GLY A 352 -2.56 -8.23 5.76
C GLY A 352 -2.87 -7.41 7.00
N LEU A 353 -3.87 -7.87 7.74
CA LEU A 353 -4.22 -7.40 9.07
C LEU A 353 -3.47 -8.23 10.12
N VAL A 354 -2.70 -7.55 10.95
CA VAL A 354 -1.98 -8.11 12.10
C VAL A 354 -2.66 -7.62 13.37
N ALA A 355 -2.80 -8.50 14.36
CA ALA A 355 -3.17 -8.14 15.72
C ALA A 355 -2.03 -8.45 16.69
N SER A 356 -2.05 -7.79 17.85
CA SER A 356 -1.14 -8.09 18.95
C SER A 356 -1.27 -9.56 19.38
N LEU A 357 -0.19 -10.13 19.91
CA LEU A 357 -0.24 -11.49 20.46
C LEU A 357 -1.19 -11.65 21.65
N THR A 358 -1.49 -10.56 22.35
CA THR A 358 -2.46 -10.53 23.46
C THR A 358 -3.91 -10.51 23.00
N SER A 359 -4.16 -10.27 21.71
CA SER A 359 -5.50 -10.38 21.13
C SER A 359 -6.00 -11.83 21.17
N PRO A 360 -7.27 -12.07 21.55
CA PRO A 360 -7.87 -13.40 21.47
C PRO A 360 -8.16 -13.84 20.02
N ALA A 361 -8.11 -12.92 19.05
CA ALA A 361 -8.46 -13.19 17.65
C ALA A 361 -7.38 -14.03 16.94
N ASN A 362 -7.79 -15.04 16.15
CA ASN A 362 -6.87 -15.82 15.31
C ASN A 362 -7.26 -15.80 13.82
N ASP A 363 -8.39 -15.18 13.52
CA ASP A 363 -9.01 -15.05 12.20
C ASP A 363 -9.92 -13.81 12.21
N TRP A 364 -10.50 -13.49 11.06
CA TRP A 364 -11.40 -12.35 10.91
C TRP A 364 -12.61 -12.39 11.86
N ASP A 365 -13.26 -13.55 12.01
CA ASP A 365 -14.44 -13.68 12.87
C ASP A 365 -14.10 -13.47 14.35
N GLY A 366 -12.97 -14.02 14.79
CA GLY A 366 -12.40 -13.76 16.11
C GLY A 366 -12.02 -12.29 16.31
N PHE A 367 -11.54 -11.61 15.26
CA PHE A 367 -11.27 -10.17 15.31
C PHE A 367 -12.56 -9.36 15.47
N VAL A 368 -13.61 -9.67 14.72
CA VAL A 368 -14.94 -9.04 14.88
C VAL A 368 -15.49 -9.24 16.28
N ALA A 369 -15.41 -10.46 16.82
CA ALA A 369 -15.83 -10.77 18.18
C ALA A 369 -15.02 -9.97 19.22
N TRP A 370 -13.71 -9.87 19.02
CA TRP A 370 -12.83 -9.09 19.89
C TRP A 370 -13.17 -7.60 19.89
N VAL A 371 -13.36 -6.99 18.72
CA VAL A 371 -13.76 -5.58 18.59
C VAL A 371 -15.09 -5.31 19.30
N LYS A 372 -16.08 -6.20 19.15
CA LYS A 372 -17.39 -6.09 19.81
C LYS A 372 -17.28 -6.16 21.33
N ALA A 373 -16.54 -7.15 21.85
CA ALA A 373 -16.31 -7.29 23.28
C ALA A 373 -15.62 -6.06 23.88
N ARG A 374 -14.58 -5.57 23.21
CA ARG A 374 -13.83 -4.38 23.62
C ARG A 374 -14.64 -3.09 23.60
N SER A 375 -15.49 -2.92 22.58
CA SER A 375 -16.41 -1.78 22.51
C SER A 375 -17.44 -1.80 23.64
N ALA A 376 -17.96 -2.99 24.00
CA ALA A 376 -18.90 -3.14 25.13
C ALA A 376 -18.26 -2.79 26.49
N GLU A 377 -16.93 -2.89 26.60
CA GLU A 377 -16.16 -2.45 27.77
C GLU A 377 -15.72 -0.98 27.70
N GLY A 378 -16.12 -0.23 26.67
CA GLY A 378 -15.73 1.17 26.47
C GLY A 378 -14.27 1.35 26.03
N LYS A 379 -13.64 0.32 25.44
CA LYS A 379 -12.23 0.33 25.01
C LYS A 379 -12.08 -0.09 23.55
N ASN A 380 -12.13 0.83 22.60
CA ASN A 380 -12.01 0.50 21.18
C ASN A 380 -10.67 -0.18 20.84
N VAL A 381 -10.67 -0.99 19.77
CA VAL A 381 -9.44 -1.51 19.16
C VAL A 381 -8.81 -0.41 18.32
N VAL A 382 -7.51 -0.16 18.49
CA VAL A 382 -6.75 0.83 17.72
C VAL A 382 -5.93 0.12 16.64
N LEU A 383 -6.23 0.40 15.37
CA LEU A 383 -5.47 -0.13 14.22
C LEU A 383 -4.59 0.93 13.58
N GLY A 384 -3.33 0.57 13.31
CA GLY A 384 -2.49 1.34 12.39
C GLY A 384 -2.93 1.15 10.93
N ASP A 385 -2.91 2.24 10.17
CA ASP A 385 -3.17 2.25 8.72
C ASP A 385 -2.16 3.17 8.01
N PRO A 386 -1.68 2.85 6.79
CA PRO A 386 -0.66 3.66 6.13
C PRO A 386 -1.11 5.10 5.83
N GLN A 387 -2.32 5.26 5.27
CA GLN A 387 -2.89 6.55 4.89
C GLN A 387 -4.31 6.37 4.33
N LEU A 388 -5.12 7.42 4.47
CA LEU A 388 -6.43 7.54 3.82
C LEU A 388 -6.34 7.27 2.30
N GLY A 389 -7.21 6.40 1.80
CA GLY A 389 -7.31 6.05 0.38
C GLY A 389 -6.18 5.15 -0.13
N SER A 390 -5.33 4.62 0.75
CA SER A 390 -4.45 3.49 0.40
C SER A 390 -5.27 2.23 0.11
N ILE A 391 -4.62 1.22 -0.50
CA ILE A 391 -5.24 -0.08 -0.74
C ILE A 391 -5.72 -0.68 0.59
N GLN A 392 -4.87 -0.62 1.60
CA GLN A 392 -5.10 -1.14 2.93
C GLN A 392 -6.26 -0.42 3.61
N ASP A 393 -6.32 0.91 3.50
CA ASP A 393 -7.41 1.71 4.06
C ASP A 393 -8.77 1.36 3.46
N VAL A 394 -8.85 1.27 2.13
CA VAL A 394 -10.09 0.90 1.43
C VAL A 394 -10.52 -0.52 1.82
N GLN A 395 -9.58 -1.47 1.85
CA GLN A 395 -9.86 -2.86 2.21
C GLN A 395 -10.32 -3.01 3.66
N LEU A 396 -9.62 -2.37 4.60
CA LEU A 396 -9.96 -2.41 6.02
C LEU A 396 -11.35 -1.81 6.24
N LYS A 397 -11.63 -0.63 5.68
CA LYS A 397 -12.94 0.03 5.86
C LYS A 397 -14.06 -0.79 5.28
N SER A 398 -13.91 -1.30 4.05
CA SER A 398 -14.91 -2.18 3.44
C SER A 398 -15.15 -3.45 4.26
N ALA A 399 -14.08 -4.04 4.81
CA ALA A 399 -14.19 -5.21 5.68
C ALA A 399 -14.95 -4.89 6.98
N LEU A 400 -14.64 -3.78 7.64
CA LEU A 400 -15.33 -3.32 8.84
C LEU A 400 -16.81 -3.02 8.57
N GLU A 401 -17.13 -2.30 7.48
CA GLU A 401 -18.49 -2.01 7.06
C GLU A 401 -19.31 -3.28 6.82
N SER A 402 -18.72 -4.26 6.12
CA SER A 402 -19.38 -5.54 5.86
C SER A 402 -19.69 -6.34 7.14
N ALA A 403 -18.91 -6.10 8.20
CA ALA A 403 -19.09 -6.71 9.53
C ALA A 403 -20.01 -5.89 10.46
N GLY A 404 -20.51 -4.74 10.00
CA GLY A 404 -21.29 -3.81 10.83
C GLY A 404 -20.46 -3.15 11.94
N ILE A 405 -19.16 -2.96 11.73
CA ILE A 405 -18.26 -2.29 12.66
C ILE A 405 -18.06 -0.84 12.17
N SER A 406 -18.34 0.11 13.05
CA SER A 406 -18.03 1.52 12.81
C SER A 406 -16.53 1.75 12.91
N TYR A 407 -16.02 2.79 12.24
CA TYR A 407 -14.66 3.24 12.45
C TYR A 407 -14.57 4.75 12.57
N VAL A 408 -13.58 5.22 13.32
CA VAL A 408 -13.27 6.65 13.50
C VAL A 408 -11.77 6.87 13.33
N VAL A 409 -11.40 8.02 12.78
CA VAL A 409 -9.98 8.40 12.71
C VAL A 409 -9.55 8.92 14.08
N LYS A 410 -8.52 8.30 14.65
CA LYS A 410 -7.90 8.75 15.88
C LYS A 410 -7.09 10.01 15.60
N SER A 411 -7.43 11.10 16.27
CA SER A 411 -6.58 12.30 16.25
C SER A 411 -5.22 11.96 16.88
N ALA A 412 -4.15 12.28 16.16
CA ALA A 412 -2.77 12.07 16.62
C ALA A 412 -2.45 12.81 17.92
#